data_AF-A0A847IUA2-F1
#
_entry.id   AF-A0A847IUA2-F1
#
_cell.length_a   1.000
_cell.length_b   1.000
_cell.length_c   1.000
_cell.angle_alpha   90.00
_cell.angle_beta   90.00
_cell.angle_gamma   90.00
#
_symmetry.space_group_name_H-M   'P 1'
#
loop_
_entity.id
_entity.type
_entity.pdbx_description
1 polymer ?
#
loop_
_entity_poly.entity_id
_entity_poly.type
_entity_poly.pdbx_seq_one_letter_code
_entity_poly.pdbx_strand_id
1 'polypeptide(L)'
;EYEPGVYDFTFTEEGPCNTAECTFTITVIGPVTVECPEDQVLCTNDEPFVFGDFVFDPTEYEPGVYDFTFTEEGPCNTAECTFTITVLAAPVIVEQPSDISVLYGMNAEFSIVAEYVDAYQWFGPNGLIAGAEGASLLLEAVTLADQGEYYVQVTNECGVISSEVVTLTVNPWTQVIDLGGPVNGASTYLSLVEDDLATIFDPVMDDLQYVEFYQPNKVFVPGSLSFPFTEERGAKVGLKSGYPTSVTVTGYPTLGSIVNLPAGWSIMPVWSQGVVLAEDVFGPLGANLIMAVSIDYSGVYWPAYNIKTLEHLVPGNAYLVALGVAGTIDFDVPLLKATAPGYNSLPANKTSWNTVEMTGVQHIIAVTKDALAQLKIGDVLGAFNQNGMIAGMYEITERSSNIAIRIYGNEFTANNVNGFAEGDFLTFKVYRNGEIIDVTSIFDQNLPNTCFFTENGMSAIVGFKAEATSVNEFNADLVANLYPNPAKDFVTIETNFDIRNLKVVNYVGQVVLDRNIDQKGYQINTSTFGPGIYFVQIQTPDGVVITKRLTVN
;
A
#
# COMPACT_ATOMS: atom_id res chain seq x y z
N GLU A 1 -45.24 16.68 -92.02
CA GLU A 1 -44.07 16.08 -91.34
C GLU A 1 -44.16 14.58 -91.53
N TYR A 2 -43.05 13.93 -91.87
CA TYR A 2 -42.94 12.47 -91.93
C TYR A 2 -42.12 12.04 -90.72
N GLU A 3 -42.57 11.03 -89.98
CA GLU A 3 -41.78 10.41 -88.89
C GLU A 3 -40.52 9.74 -89.45
N PRO A 4 -39.46 9.49 -88.65
CA PRO A 4 -38.28 8.76 -89.10
C PRO A 4 -38.66 7.43 -89.79
N GLY A 5 -38.16 7.21 -91.00
CA GLY A 5 -38.55 6.06 -91.82
C GLY A 5 -38.17 6.20 -93.30
N VAL A 6 -38.34 5.12 -94.05
CA VAL A 6 -38.10 5.07 -95.49
C VAL A 6 -39.44 5.22 -96.21
N TYR A 7 -39.57 6.24 -97.05
CA TYR A 7 -40.79 6.54 -97.79
C TYR A 7 -40.53 6.46 -99.29
N ASP A 8 -41.22 5.55 -99.95
CA ASP A 8 -41.16 5.42 -101.40
C ASP A 8 -42.26 6.25 -102.05
N PHE A 9 -41.85 7.17 -102.91
CA PHE A 9 -42.76 8.00 -103.69
C PHE A 9 -42.71 7.57 -105.14
N THR A 10 -43.88 7.33 -105.71
CA THR A 10 -44.05 7.02 -107.13
C THR A 10 -44.85 8.13 -107.76
N PHE A 11 -44.24 8.88 -108.66
CA PHE A 11 -44.95 9.86 -109.49
C PHE A 11 -45.16 9.27 -110.88
N THR A 12 -46.42 9.30 -111.33
CA THR A 12 -46.82 8.77 -112.63
C THR A 12 -47.45 9.89 -113.43
N GLU A 13 -46.90 10.16 -114.62
CA GLU A 13 -47.48 11.12 -115.56
C GLU A 13 -47.88 10.40 -116.85
N GLU A 14 -49.15 10.53 -117.24
CA GLU A 14 -49.67 9.91 -118.46
C GLU A 14 -49.67 10.90 -119.63
N GLY A 15 -48.87 10.59 -120.65
CA GLY A 15 -48.87 11.27 -121.94
C GLY A 15 -49.70 10.51 -122.98
N PRO A 16 -50.08 11.16 -124.10
CA PRO A 16 -50.98 10.58 -125.10
C PRO A 16 -50.45 9.33 -125.84
N CYS A 17 -49.19 8.91 -125.63
CA CYS A 17 -48.59 7.74 -126.29
C CYS A 17 -47.80 6.80 -125.35
N ASN A 18 -47.55 7.15 -124.09
CA ASN A 18 -46.89 6.31 -123.08
C ASN A 18 -47.09 6.86 -121.65
N THR A 19 -46.94 5.98 -120.66
CA THR A 19 -46.91 6.33 -119.23
C THR A 19 -45.46 6.35 -118.76
N ALA A 20 -45.04 7.43 -118.09
CA ALA A 20 -43.72 7.52 -117.46
C ALA A 20 -43.88 7.44 -115.94
N GLU A 21 -43.26 6.44 -115.33
CA GLU A 21 -43.16 6.29 -113.88
C GLU A 21 -41.75 6.65 -113.43
N CYS A 22 -41.68 7.51 -112.40
CA CYS A 22 -40.43 7.84 -111.73
C CYS A 22 -40.61 7.57 -110.24
N THR A 23 -39.82 6.64 -109.71
CA THR A 23 -39.80 6.31 -108.28
C THR A 23 -38.58 6.93 -107.64
N PHE A 24 -38.75 7.58 -106.50
CA PHE A 24 -37.64 7.98 -105.64
C PHE A 24 -37.96 7.64 -104.19
N THR A 25 -36.94 7.19 -103.48
CA THR A 25 -37.00 6.86 -102.07
C THR A 25 -36.46 8.05 -101.28
N ILE A 26 -37.22 8.54 -100.30
CA ILE A 26 -36.74 9.50 -99.31
C ILE A 26 -36.62 8.75 -97.98
N THR A 27 -35.40 8.69 -97.45
CA THR A 27 -35.15 8.28 -96.07
C THR A 27 -35.19 9.51 -95.18
N VAL A 28 -36.16 9.56 -94.27
CA VAL A 28 -36.22 10.57 -93.22
C VAL A 28 -35.47 10.00 -92.02
N ILE A 29 -34.30 10.56 -91.71
CA ILE A 29 -33.48 10.15 -90.57
C ILE A 29 -33.92 10.98 -89.35
N GLY A 30 -34.20 10.32 -88.23
CA GLY A 30 -34.55 10.98 -86.98
C GLY A 30 -33.34 11.64 -86.30
N PRO A 31 -33.57 12.54 -85.32
CA PRO A 31 -32.48 13.08 -84.53
C PRO A 31 -31.77 11.96 -83.76
N VAL A 32 -30.46 12.08 -83.60
CA VAL A 32 -29.68 11.22 -82.71
C VAL A 32 -29.98 11.63 -81.26
N THR A 33 -30.06 10.65 -80.36
CA THR A 33 -30.25 10.83 -78.91
C THR A 33 -29.17 10.06 -78.17
N VAL A 34 -28.48 10.70 -77.22
CA VAL A 34 -27.52 10.05 -76.34
C VAL A 34 -28.15 9.83 -74.96
N GLU A 35 -28.08 8.61 -74.42
CA GLU A 35 -28.47 8.30 -73.04
C GLU A 35 -27.30 8.62 -72.11
N CYS A 36 -27.57 9.37 -71.04
CA CYS A 36 -26.55 9.78 -70.07
C CYS A 36 -26.55 8.83 -68.88
N PRO A 37 -25.38 8.40 -68.37
CA PRO A 37 -25.32 7.85 -67.03
C PRO A 37 -25.71 8.92 -66.00
N GLU A 38 -26.26 8.49 -64.87
CA GLU A 38 -26.44 9.38 -63.71
C GLU A 38 -25.07 9.75 -63.12
N ASP A 39 -25.00 10.84 -62.36
CA ASP A 39 -23.78 11.21 -61.63
C ASP A 39 -23.33 10.04 -60.73
N GLN A 40 -22.02 9.78 -60.71
CA GLN A 40 -21.43 8.69 -59.93
C GLN A 40 -20.60 9.24 -58.78
N VAL A 41 -20.64 8.56 -57.64
CA VAL A 41 -19.73 8.77 -56.52
C VAL A 41 -18.97 7.46 -56.33
N LEU A 42 -17.66 7.50 -56.51
CA LEU A 42 -16.76 6.35 -56.44
C LEU A 42 -15.66 6.64 -55.42
N CYS A 43 -15.22 5.60 -54.74
CA CYS A 43 -14.07 5.64 -53.86
C CYS A 43 -12.80 5.22 -54.60
N THR A 44 -11.64 5.71 -54.17
CA THR A 44 -10.34 5.37 -54.78
C THR A 44 -9.98 3.89 -54.75
N ASN A 45 -10.75 3.07 -54.02
CA ASN A 45 -10.64 1.62 -53.91
C ASN A 45 -11.79 0.86 -54.58
N ASP A 46 -12.71 1.54 -55.27
CA ASP A 46 -13.81 0.91 -56.00
C ASP A 46 -13.33 0.28 -57.31
N GLU A 47 -14.08 -0.71 -57.80
CA GLU A 47 -13.88 -1.27 -59.13
C GLU A 47 -14.16 -0.23 -60.23
N PRO A 48 -13.51 -0.33 -61.40
CA PRO A 48 -13.73 0.61 -62.49
C PRO A 48 -15.20 0.72 -62.93
N PHE A 49 -15.69 1.94 -63.09
CA PHE A 49 -17.00 2.23 -63.65
C PHE A 49 -16.98 2.06 -65.18
N VAL A 50 -17.93 1.31 -65.71
CA VAL A 50 -18.01 1.02 -67.16
C VAL A 50 -19.35 1.49 -67.71
N PHE A 51 -19.31 2.32 -68.76
CA PHE A 51 -20.49 2.79 -69.50
C PHE A 51 -20.24 2.72 -71.01
N GLY A 52 -20.84 1.74 -71.69
CA GLY A 52 -20.52 1.46 -73.09
C GLY A 52 -19.04 1.07 -73.23
N ASP A 53 -18.30 1.80 -74.07
CA ASP A 53 -16.84 1.65 -74.23
C ASP A 53 -16.02 2.55 -73.29
N PHE A 54 -16.68 3.41 -72.50
CA PHE A 54 -16.02 4.25 -71.51
C PHE A 54 -15.72 3.44 -70.25
N VAL A 55 -14.48 3.52 -69.77
CA VAL A 55 -14.02 2.91 -68.52
C VAL A 55 -13.34 3.99 -67.70
N PHE A 56 -13.81 4.16 -66.47
CA PHE A 56 -13.22 5.05 -65.48
C PHE A 56 -12.72 4.23 -64.30
N ASP A 57 -11.41 4.15 -64.13
CA ASP A 57 -10.78 3.49 -62.99
C ASP A 57 -10.49 4.53 -61.89
N PRO A 58 -11.23 4.55 -60.77
CA PRO A 58 -11.06 5.56 -59.73
C PRO A 58 -9.69 5.48 -59.03
N THR A 59 -8.94 4.39 -59.17
CA THR A 59 -7.60 4.24 -58.59
C THR A 59 -6.54 5.11 -59.29
N GLU A 60 -6.82 5.58 -60.51
CA GLU A 60 -5.90 6.40 -61.31
C GLU A 60 -6.12 7.92 -61.10
N TYR A 61 -7.08 8.31 -60.26
CA TYR A 61 -7.50 9.70 -60.06
C TYR A 61 -7.34 10.15 -58.60
N GLU A 62 -6.98 11.42 -58.42
CA GLU A 62 -6.97 12.06 -57.10
C GLU A 62 -8.41 12.35 -56.64
N PRO A 63 -8.66 12.46 -55.32
CA PRO A 63 -9.98 12.83 -54.81
C PRO A 63 -10.45 14.18 -55.39
N GLY A 64 -11.65 14.22 -55.97
CA GLY A 64 -12.16 15.38 -56.68
C GLY A 64 -13.40 15.10 -57.52
N VAL A 65 -13.92 16.14 -58.17
CA VAL A 65 -15.07 16.05 -59.09
C VAL A 65 -14.57 16.18 -60.52
N TYR A 66 -14.96 15.22 -61.36
CA TYR A 66 -14.56 15.12 -62.76
C TYR A 66 -15.79 15.24 -63.66
N ASP A 67 -15.80 16.24 -64.53
CA ASP A 67 -16.87 16.48 -65.49
C ASP A 67 -16.59 15.77 -66.82
N PHE A 68 -17.56 15.01 -67.31
CA PHE A 68 -17.48 14.30 -68.58
C PHE A 68 -18.62 14.72 -69.50
N THR A 69 -18.31 14.93 -70.78
CA THR A 69 -19.29 15.24 -71.83
C THR A 69 -19.19 14.19 -72.93
N PHE A 70 -20.28 13.46 -73.19
CA PHE A 70 -20.43 12.65 -74.39
C PHE A 70 -21.16 13.44 -75.45
N THR A 71 -20.56 13.51 -76.64
CA THR A 71 -21.14 14.18 -77.81
C THR A 71 -21.30 13.18 -78.94
N GLU A 72 -22.52 12.99 -79.41
CA GLU A 72 -22.84 12.17 -80.57
C GLU A 72 -23.33 13.06 -81.72
N GLU A 73 -22.59 13.07 -82.83
CA GLU A 73 -22.96 13.85 -84.01
C GLU A 73 -23.81 13.04 -84.96
N GLY A 74 -25.08 13.45 -85.10
CA GLY A 74 -25.99 12.94 -86.11
C GLY A 74 -26.00 13.80 -87.38
N PRO A 75 -26.59 13.29 -88.48
CA PRO A 75 -26.68 14.02 -89.75
C PRO A 75 -27.58 15.26 -89.70
N CYS A 76 -28.39 15.42 -88.64
CA CYS A 76 -29.38 16.51 -88.52
C CYS A 76 -29.32 17.28 -87.18
N ASN A 77 -28.62 16.76 -86.17
CA ASN A 77 -28.40 17.38 -84.87
C ASN A 77 -27.16 16.78 -84.18
N THR A 78 -26.63 17.49 -83.20
CA THR A 78 -25.69 16.94 -82.22
C THR A 78 -26.46 16.67 -80.93
N ALA A 79 -26.26 15.50 -80.34
CA ALA A 79 -26.77 15.18 -79.01
C ALA A 79 -25.58 15.23 -78.03
N GLU A 80 -25.73 15.94 -76.93
CA GLU A 80 -24.73 16.00 -75.87
C GLU A 80 -25.36 15.61 -74.55
N CYS A 81 -24.60 14.90 -73.73
CA CYS A 81 -24.93 14.70 -72.34
C CYS A 81 -23.69 14.88 -71.46
N THR A 82 -23.92 15.45 -70.28
CA THR A 82 -22.88 15.73 -69.29
C THR A 82 -23.21 15.03 -67.98
N PHE A 83 -22.22 14.40 -67.36
CA PHE A 83 -22.32 13.80 -66.04
C PHE A 83 -21.02 14.01 -65.28
N THR A 84 -21.08 13.85 -63.96
CA THR A 84 -19.94 13.99 -63.06
C THR A 84 -19.59 12.65 -62.42
N ILE A 85 -18.29 12.46 -62.19
CA ILE A 85 -17.78 11.40 -61.32
C ILE A 85 -17.07 12.08 -60.16
N THR A 86 -17.56 11.89 -58.95
CA THR A 86 -16.88 12.32 -57.72
C THR A 86 -16.05 11.17 -57.20
N VAL A 87 -14.72 11.36 -57.12
CA VAL A 87 -13.78 10.43 -56.53
C VAL A 87 -13.51 10.83 -55.09
N LEU A 88 -13.73 9.91 -54.16
CA LEU A 88 -13.54 10.08 -52.72
C LEU A 88 -12.33 9.29 -52.23
N ALA A 89 -11.61 9.83 -51.24
CA ALA A 89 -10.49 9.13 -50.64
C ALA A 89 -10.96 8.06 -49.63
N ALA A 90 -10.38 6.87 -49.70
CA ALA A 90 -10.47 5.88 -48.63
C ALA A 90 -9.76 6.35 -47.34
N PRO A 91 -10.17 5.88 -46.14
CA PRO A 91 -9.54 6.30 -44.90
C PRO A 91 -8.12 5.71 -44.83
N VAL A 92 -7.16 6.50 -44.31
CA VAL A 92 -5.75 6.11 -44.21
C VAL A 92 -5.22 6.41 -42.82
N ILE A 93 -4.53 5.44 -42.20
CA ILE A 93 -3.78 5.66 -40.96
C ILE A 93 -2.34 6.04 -41.33
N VAL A 94 -1.94 7.25 -40.97
CA VAL A 94 -0.62 7.85 -41.25
C VAL A 94 0.36 7.53 -40.12
N GLU A 95 -0.09 7.57 -38.87
CA GLU A 95 0.69 7.16 -37.70
C GLU A 95 -0.06 6.08 -36.93
N GLN A 96 0.59 4.92 -36.78
CA GLN A 96 0.07 3.78 -36.02
C GLN A 96 0.18 4.04 -34.50
N PRO A 97 -0.68 3.42 -33.68
CA PRO A 97 -0.50 3.46 -32.24
C PRO A 97 0.77 2.68 -31.86
N SER A 98 1.26 2.88 -30.63
CA SER A 98 2.44 2.15 -30.11
C SER A 98 2.12 1.46 -28.79
N ASP A 99 2.91 0.43 -28.45
CA ASP A 99 2.80 -0.26 -27.16
C ASP A 99 3.05 0.70 -25.99
N ILE A 100 2.29 0.52 -24.92
CA ILE A 100 2.37 1.37 -23.71
C ILE A 100 2.63 0.50 -22.50
N SER A 101 3.55 0.96 -21.65
CA SER A 101 3.83 0.35 -20.36
C SER A 101 3.74 1.42 -19.27
N VAL A 102 2.79 1.26 -18.35
CA VAL A 102 2.55 2.22 -17.25
C VAL A 102 2.41 1.48 -15.92
N LEU A 103 2.63 2.18 -14.82
CA LEU A 103 2.38 1.63 -13.49
C LEU A 103 0.87 1.49 -13.24
N TYR A 104 0.48 0.49 -12.45
CA TYR A 104 -0.89 0.33 -11.96
C TYR A 104 -1.44 1.65 -11.38
N GLY A 105 -2.66 2.02 -11.73
CA GLY A 105 -3.34 3.23 -11.28
C GLY A 105 -2.89 4.51 -11.99
N MET A 106 -1.97 4.45 -12.95
CA MET A 106 -1.61 5.59 -13.81
C MET A 106 -2.52 5.65 -15.03
N ASN A 107 -2.52 6.79 -15.73
CA ASN A 107 -3.23 6.92 -17.00
C ASN A 107 -2.39 6.37 -18.15
N ALA A 108 -3.04 5.73 -19.12
CA ALA A 108 -2.46 5.32 -20.40
C ALA A 108 -3.21 6.00 -21.54
N GLU A 109 -2.50 6.46 -22.57
CA GLU A 109 -3.11 7.12 -23.72
C GLU A 109 -2.58 6.55 -25.03
N PHE A 110 -3.43 5.85 -25.77
CA PHE A 110 -3.15 5.48 -27.16
C PHE A 110 -3.59 6.59 -28.10
N SER A 111 -2.86 6.82 -29.18
CA SER A 111 -3.23 7.78 -30.21
C SER A 111 -2.83 7.29 -31.59
N ILE A 112 -3.57 7.75 -32.59
CA ILE A 112 -3.26 7.57 -34.01
C ILE A 112 -3.35 8.90 -34.75
N VAL A 113 -2.76 8.96 -35.94
CA VAL A 113 -3.04 10.02 -36.92
C VAL A 113 -3.62 9.36 -38.15
N ALA A 114 -4.80 9.80 -38.58
CA ALA A 114 -5.47 9.29 -39.75
C ALA A 114 -6.06 10.44 -40.59
N GLU A 115 -6.18 10.18 -41.89
CA GLU A 115 -6.73 11.10 -42.89
C GLU A 115 -8.00 10.52 -43.51
N TYR A 116 -8.87 11.41 -44.00
CA TYR A 116 -10.15 11.06 -44.63
C TYR A 116 -11.07 10.24 -43.72
N VAL A 117 -11.23 10.67 -42.46
CA VAL A 117 -11.95 9.92 -41.42
C VAL A 117 -13.25 10.63 -41.02
N ASP A 118 -14.33 9.86 -40.94
CA ASP A 118 -15.61 10.31 -40.37
C ASP A 118 -15.81 9.81 -38.94
N ALA A 119 -15.33 8.60 -38.62
CA ALA A 119 -15.49 7.99 -37.31
C ALA A 119 -14.30 7.12 -36.88
N TYR A 120 -14.04 7.10 -35.57
CA TYR A 120 -13.13 6.18 -34.91
C TYR A 120 -13.92 5.25 -34.00
N GLN A 121 -13.42 4.04 -33.77
CA GLN A 121 -13.92 3.17 -32.71
C GLN A 121 -12.79 2.30 -32.16
N TRP A 122 -12.46 2.47 -30.89
CA TRP A 122 -11.44 1.65 -30.22
C TRP A 122 -12.00 0.32 -29.69
N PHE A 123 -11.15 -0.68 -29.74
CA PHE A 123 -11.35 -2.02 -29.18
C PHE A 123 -10.17 -2.33 -28.25
N GLY A 124 -10.46 -3.03 -27.15
CA GLY A 124 -9.48 -3.45 -26.17
C GLY A 124 -9.59 -4.94 -25.84
N PRO A 125 -8.96 -5.41 -24.74
CA PRO A 125 -8.92 -6.83 -24.39
C PRO A 125 -10.30 -7.46 -24.13
N ASN A 126 -11.29 -6.63 -23.78
CA ASN A 126 -12.67 -7.04 -23.51
C ASN A 126 -13.63 -6.73 -24.68
N GLY A 127 -13.09 -6.39 -25.87
CA GLY A 127 -13.86 -6.05 -27.06
C GLY A 127 -14.11 -4.54 -27.20
N LEU A 128 -15.31 -4.19 -27.68
CA LEU A 128 -15.70 -2.80 -27.95
C LEU A 128 -15.61 -1.91 -26.71
N ILE A 129 -14.91 -0.77 -26.83
CA ILE A 129 -14.85 0.26 -25.78
C ILE A 129 -15.91 1.32 -26.10
N ALA A 130 -17.03 1.27 -25.39
CA ALA A 130 -18.15 2.18 -25.65
C ALA A 130 -17.75 3.66 -25.47
N GLY A 131 -18.04 4.50 -26.46
CA GLY A 131 -17.76 5.93 -26.43
C GLY A 131 -16.31 6.32 -26.77
N ALA A 132 -15.44 5.36 -27.08
CA ALA A 132 -14.09 5.62 -27.55
C ALA A 132 -14.07 5.94 -29.06
N GLU A 133 -14.57 7.11 -29.42
CA GLU A 133 -14.82 7.56 -30.80
C GLU A 133 -13.82 8.62 -31.30
N GLY A 134 -12.73 8.84 -30.56
CA GLY A 134 -11.68 9.81 -30.87
C GLY A 134 -10.43 9.19 -31.50
N ALA A 135 -9.58 10.04 -32.08
CA ALA A 135 -8.25 9.65 -32.54
C ALA A 135 -7.29 9.26 -31.39
N SER A 136 -7.63 9.60 -30.15
CA SER A 136 -6.96 9.11 -28.94
C SER A 136 -7.93 8.38 -28.01
N LEU A 137 -7.37 7.41 -27.27
CA LEU A 137 -8.03 6.65 -26.21
C LEU A 137 -7.25 6.88 -24.92
N LEU A 138 -7.84 7.64 -23.99
CA LEU A 138 -7.35 7.81 -22.64
C LEU A 138 -8.01 6.79 -21.71
N LEU A 139 -7.18 5.96 -21.07
CA LEU A 139 -7.58 5.06 -19.99
C LEU A 139 -7.07 5.67 -18.68
N GLU A 140 -7.98 6.07 -17.80
CA GLU A 140 -7.63 6.63 -16.50
C GLU A 140 -7.47 5.53 -15.45
N ALA A 141 -6.46 5.68 -14.58
CA ALA A 141 -6.19 4.78 -13.46
C ALA A 141 -6.21 3.28 -13.81
N VAL A 142 -5.37 2.86 -14.77
CA VAL A 142 -5.40 1.51 -15.33
C VAL A 142 -5.18 0.42 -14.30
N THR A 143 -5.90 -0.68 -14.46
CA THR A 143 -5.83 -1.88 -13.63
C THR A 143 -5.34 -3.08 -14.43
N LEU A 144 -5.10 -4.21 -13.77
CA LEU A 144 -4.77 -5.46 -14.46
C LEU A 144 -5.87 -5.95 -15.41
N ALA A 145 -7.13 -5.51 -15.24
CA ALA A 145 -8.23 -5.86 -16.14
C ALA A 145 -8.18 -5.09 -17.48
N ASP A 146 -7.43 -3.98 -17.52
CA ASP A 146 -7.21 -3.18 -18.73
C ASP A 146 -6.00 -3.69 -19.52
N GLN A 147 -5.15 -4.53 -18.93
CA GLN A 147 -3.98 -5.07 -19.62
C GLN A 147 -4.37 -5.93 -20.83
N GLY A 148 -3.71 -5.71 -21.97
CA GLY A 148 -3.91 -6.54 -23.17
C GLY A 148 -3.79 -5.77 -24.47
N GLU A 149 -4.39 -6.33 -25.51
CA GLU A 149 -4.31 -5.82 -26.89
C GLU A 149 -5.38 -4.77 -27.19
N TYR A 150 -4.99 -3.73 -27.92
CA TYR A 150 -5.82 -2.61 -28.35
C TYR A 150 -5.64 -2.36 -29.85
N TYR A 151 -6.70 -1.94 -30.51
CA TYR A 151 -6.68 -1.45 -31.89
C TYR A 151 -7.86 -0.50 -32.13
N VAL A 152 -7.78 0.30 -33.18
CA VAL A 152 -8.84 1.23 -33.58
C VAL A 152 -9.31 0.95 -35.00
N GLN A 153 -10.62 1.00 -35.21
CA GLN A 153 -11.23 1.03 -36.53
C GLN A 153 -11.48 2.48 -36.95
N VAL A 154 -11.09 2.79 -38.18
CA VAL A 154 -11.24 4.11 -38.80
C VAL A 154 -12.17 3.95 -39.99
N THR A 155 -13.24 4.74 -40.01
CA THR A 155 -14.33 4.60 -40.98
C THR A 155 -14.59 5.91 -41.70
N ASN A 156 -14.89 5.82 -42.99
CA ASN A 156 -15.58 6.84 -43.77
C ASN A 156 -16.55 6.17 -44.75
N GLU A 157 -17.18 6.95 -45.63
CA GLU A 157 -18.11 6.41 -46.64
C GLU A 157 -17.48 5.40 -47.64
N CYS A 158 -16.16 5.44 -47.81
CA CYS A 158 -15.39 4.54 -48.68
C CYS A 158 -14.93 3.24 -48.00
N GLY A 159 -15.17 3.09 -46.68
CA GLY A 159 -14.98 1.82 -46.00
C GLY A 159 -14.40 1.95 -44.59
N VAL A 160 -13.87 0.81 -44.11
CA VAL A 160 -13.34 0.65 -42.76
C VAL A 160 -11.94 0.04 -42.85
N ILE A 161 -10.96 0.66 -42.19
CA ILE A 161 -9.62 0.09 -41.97
C ILE A 161 -9.35 -0.08 -40.46
N SER A 162 -8.47 -1.01 -40.11
CA SER A 162 -8.04 -1.23 -38.71
C SER A 162 -6.57 -0.86 -38.55
N SER A 163 -6.21 -0.30 -37.39
CA SER A 163 -4.81 -0.07 -37.02
C SER A 163 -4.05 -1.37 -36.80
N GLU A 164 -2.73 -1.27 -36.62
CA GLU A 164 -1.96 -2.32 -35.97
C GLU A 164 -2.47 -2.56 -34.54
N VAL A 165 -2.28 -3.79 -34.06
CA VAL A 165 -2.62 -4.18 -32.69
C VAL A 165 -1.45 -3.82 -31.77
N VAL A 166 -1.72 -3.10 -30.70
CA VAL A 166 -0.74 -2.66 -29.70
C VAL A 166 -1.09 -3.19 -28.31
N THR A 167 -0.10 -3.31 -27.44
CA THR A 167 -0.27 -3.87 -26.10
C THR A 167 -0.17 -2.80 -25.02
N LEU A 168 -1.13 -2.79 -24.09
CA LEU A 168 -1.00 -2.15 -22.79
C LEU A 168 -0.40 -3.15 -21.80
N THR A 169 0.73 -2.80 -21.18
CA THR A 169 1.35 -3.54 -20.06
C THR A 169 1.20 -2.74 -18.77
N VAL A 170 0.67 -3.36 -17.72
CA VAL A 170 0.43 -2.73 -16.42
C VAL A 170 1.45 -3.25 -15.39
N ASN A 171 2.42 -2.40 -15.07
CA ASN A 171 3.54 -2.76 -14.21
C ASN A 171 3.20 -2.61 -12.72
N PRO A 172 3.75 -3.49 -11.86
CA PRO A 172 3.70 -3.29 -10.42
C PRO A 172 4.55 -2.09 -9.99
N TRP A 173 4.27 -1.60 -8.80
CA TRP A 173 5.07 -0.58 -8.13
C TRP A 173 6.26 -1.21 -7.42
N THR A 174 7.27 -0.38 -7.14
CA THR A 174 8.43 -0.77 -6.35
C THR A 174 8.45 0.04 -5.06
N GLN A 175 8.71 -0.64 -3.94
CA GLN A 175 8.90 -0.03 -2.64
C GLN A 175 10.27 -0.40 -2.08
N VAL A 176 10.98 0.59 -1.57
CA VAL A 176 12.21 0.40 -0.79
C VAL A 176 11.83 0.34 0.69
N ILE A 177 12.32 -0.69 1.38
CA ILE A 177 12.19 -0.87 2.83
C ILE A 177 13.56 -0.60 3.43
N ASP A 178 13.67 0.54 4.11
CA ASP A 178 14.91 0.95 4.76
C ASP A 178 15.13 0.20 6.08
N LEU A 179 16.32 -0.36 6.25
CA LEU A 179 16.77 -1.07 7.44
C LEU A 179 17.92 -0.27 8.08
N GLY A 180 17.55 0.75 8.85
CA GLY A 180 18.48 1.75 9.37
C GLY A 180 19.32 1.32 10.58
N GLY A 181 18.88 0.31 11.34
CA GLY A 181 19.49 -0.08 12.61
C GLY A 181 19.69 -1.59 12.78
N PRO A 182 20.13 -2.04 13.98
CA PRO A 182 20.29 -3.46 14.29
C PRO A 182 18.96 -4.21 14.36
N VAL A 183 17.86 -3.51 14.65
CA VAL A 183 16.50 -4.06 14.64
C VAL A 183 15.59 -3.03 13.98
N ASN A 184 14.75 -3.50 13.06
CA ASN A 184 13.92 -2.65 12.21
C ASN A 184 12.50 -3.21 12.13
N GLY A 185 11.51 -2.33 12.01
CA GLY A 185 10.18 -2.75 11.60
C GLY A 185 10.12 -2.70 10.09
N ALA A 186 9.69 -3.77 9.43
CA ALA A 186 9.52 -3.83 7.98
C ALA A 186 8.05 -4.08 7.63
N SER A 187 7.52 -3.36 6.66
CA SER A 187 6.21 -3.63 6.07
C SER A 187 6.13 -3.15 4.62
N THR A 188 5.07 -3.54 3.93
CA THR A 188 4.75 -3.04 2.59
C THR A 188 3.29 -2.61 2.51
N TYR A 189 3.01 -1.61 1.67
CA TYR A 189 1.65 -1.24 1.28
C TYR A 189 1.24 -1.86 -0.07
N LEU A 190 2.11 -2.68 -0.66
CA LEU A 190 1.90 -3.35 -1.93
C LEU A 190 1.48 -4.79 -1.68
N SER A 191 0.52 -5.29 -2.46
CA SER A 191 0.27 -6.72 -2.62
C SER A 191 1.40 -7.29 -3.48
N LEU A 192 2.23 -8.15 -2.90
CA LEU A 192 3.51 -8.54 -3.48
C LEU A 192 3.34 -9.46 -4.70
N VAL A 193 4.21 -9.25 -5.71
CA VAL A 193 4.36 -10.20 -6.83
C VAL A 193 5.27 -11.36 -6.43
N GLU A 194 6.31 -11.07 -5.64
CA GLU A 194 7.22 -12.04 -5.04
C GLU A 194 7.16 -11.85 -3.53
N ASP A 195 6.65 -12.85 -2.82
CA ASP A 195 6.39 -12.80 -1.39
C ASP A 195 7.35 -13.67 -0.57
N ASP A 196 8.21 -14.50 -1.19
CA ASP A 196 9.10 -15.39 -0.44
C ASP A 196 10.17 -14.61 0.34
N LEU A 197 10.23 -14.84 1.65
CA LEU A 197 11.17 -14.13 2.54
C LEU A 197 12.64 -14.35 2.18
N ALA A 198 13.02 -15.56 1.75
CA ALA A 198 14.41 -15.81 1.37
C ALA A 198 14.78 -15.00 0.11
N THR A 199 13.87 -14.86 -0.84
CA THR A 199 14.08 -14.02 -2.04
C THR A 199 14.08 -12.52 -1.68
N ILE A 200 13.11 -12.04 -0.89
CA ILE A 200 13.03 -10.62 -0.50
C ILE A 200 14.28 -10.15 0.25
N PHE A 201 14.77 -10.98 1.17
CA PHE A 201 15.92 -10.65 2.02
C PHE A 201 17.26 -11.18 1.51
N ASP A 202 17.32 -11.81 0.32
CA ASP A 202 18.57 -12.25 -0.32
C ASP A 202 19.66 -11.16 -0.36
N PRO A 203 19.35 -9.88 -0.69
CA PRO A 203 20.36 -8.82 -0.74
C PRO A 203 21.06 -8.52 0.60
N VAL A 204 20.45 -8.93 1.73
CA VAL A 204 20.97 -8.71 3.09
C VAL A 204 21.19 -10.02 3.86
N MET A 205 21.16 -11.17 3.17
CA MET A 205 21.12 -12.50 3.80
C MET A 205 22.32 -12.78 4.72
N ASP A 206 23.51 -12.31 4.34
CA ASP A 206 24.75 -12.50 5.13
C ASP A 206 24.69 -11.78 6.48
N ASP A 207 24.07 -10.59 6.51
CA ASP A 207 23.90 -9.76 7.69
C ASP A 207 22.61 -10.07 8.46
N LEU A 208 21.66 -10.78 7.85
CA LEU A 208 20.37 -11.10 8.47
C LEU A 208 20.53 -12.04 9.68
N GLN A 209 19.84 -11.70 10.77
CA GLN A 209 19.65 -12.59 11.93
C GLN A 209 18.33 -13.32 11.86
N TYR A 210 17.24 -12.55 11.72
CA TYR A 210 15.88 -13.06 11.72
C TYR A 210 14.90 -12.07 11.08
N VAL A 211 13.78 -12.61 10.61
CA VAL A 211 12.55 -11.87 10.31
C VAL A 211 11.43 -12.49 11.13
N GLU A 212 10.83 -11.72 12.03
CA GLU A 212 9.84 -12.19 12.99
C GLU A 212 8.48 -11.52 12.77
N PHE A 213 7.42 -12.32 12.72
CA PHE A 213 6.03 -11.89 12.66
C PHE A 213 5.32 -12.23 13.96
N TYR A 214 4.34 -11.41 14.35
CA TYR A 214 3.50 -11.66 15.53
C TYR A 214 2.10 -12.12 15.13
N GLN A 215 1.55 -13.06 15.91
CA GLN A 215 0.15 -13.53 15.82
C GLN A 215 -0.31 -13.98 14.40
N PRO A 216 0.08 -15.19 13.94
CA PRO A 216 0.84 -16.20 14.67
C PRO A 216 2.35 -15.89 14.66
N ASN A 217 3.03 -16.26 15.74
CA ASN A 217 4.47 -16.10 15.81
C ASN A 217 5.15 -16.99 14.77
N LYS A 218 5.83 -16.37 13.81
CA LYS A 218 6.66 -17.04 12.80
C LYS A 218 7.99 -16.34 12.75
N VAL A 219 9.06 -17.11 12.66
CA VAL A 219 10.42 -16.58 12.56
C VAL A 219 11.09 -17.24 11.38
N PHE A 220 11.54 -16.43 10.44
CA PHE A 220 12.48 -16.83 9.41
C PHE A 220 13.89 -16.53 9.91
N VAL A 221 14.78 -17.52 9.79
CA VAL A 221 16.23 -17.34 10.00
C VAL A 221 16.97 -17.85 8.77
N PRO A 222 18.12 -17.25 8.39
CA PRO A 222 18.90 -17.73 7.26
C PRO A 222 19.19 -19.23 7.32
N GLY A 223 18.93 -19.94 6.22
CA GLY A 223 19.10 -21.40 6.11
C GLY A 223 17.93 -22.25 6.64
N SER A 224 16.87 -21.63 7.17
CA SER A 224 15.62 -22.33 7.50
C SER A 224 14.67 -22.43 6.29
N LEU A 225 13.53 -23.12 6.47
CA LEU A 225 12.47 -23.11 5.47
C LEU A 225 11.87 -21.71 5.36
N SER A 226 11.86 -21.17 4.14
CA SER A 226 11.23 -19.89 3.84
C SER A 226 9.70 -20.00 3.84
N PHE A 227 9.04 -18.86 3.97
CA PHE A 227 7.60 -18.70 3.87
C PHE A 227 7.27 -17.27 3.38
N PRO A 228 6.03 -17.01 2.92
CA PRO A 228 5.64 -15.69 2.45
C PRO A 228 5.70 -14.57 3.49
N PHE A 229 6.13 -13.39 3.08
CA PHE A 229 5.91 -12.13 3.78
C PHE A 229 4.41 -11.82 3.77
N THR A 230 3.77 -11.86 4.92
CA THR A 230 2.33 -11.56 5.04
C THR A 230 2.09 -10.05 5.13
N GLU A 231 1.56 -9.42 4.08
CA GLU A 231 1.44 -7.94 3.97
C GLU A 231 0.41 -7.32 4.92
N GLU A 232 -0.53 -8.12 5.44
CA GLU A 232 -1.48 -7.75 6.50
C GLU A 232 -0.82 -7.52 7.87
N ARG A 233 0.48 -7.81 7.97
CA ARG A 233 1.27 -7.69 9.19
C ARG A 233 2.61 -7.04 8.85
N GLY A 234 3.15 -6.28 9.80
CA GLY A 234 4.55 -5.92 9.74
C GLY A 234 5.42 -7.04 10.31
N ALA A 235 6.72 -6.93 10.07
CA ALA A 235 7.75 -7.82 10.59
C ALA A 235 8.78 -7.05 11.40
N LYS A 236 9.44 -7.74 12.33
CA LYS A 236 10.65 -7.28 13.01
C LYS A 236 11.86 -7.94 12.34
N VAL A 237 12.79 -7.14 11.83
CA VAL A 237 13.98 -7.59 11.10
C VAL A 237 15.22 -7.29 11.92
N GLY A 238 15.94 -8.33 12.33
CA GLY A 238 17.21 -8.21 13.04
C GLY A 238 18.40 -8.36 12.11
N LEU A 239 19.39 -7.48 12.23
CA LEU A 239 20.64 -7.48 11.47
C LEU A 239 21.85 -7.62 12.43
N LYS A 240 22.87 -8.38 12.05
CA LYS A 240 24.15 -8.52 12.78
C LYS A 240 25.04 -7.31 12.56
N SER A 241 25.07 -6.83 11.33
CA SER A 241 25.91 -5.75 10.81
C SER A 241 25.29 -5.21 9.52
N GLY A 242 26.05 -4.42 8.74
CA GLY A 242 25.63 -4.01 7.39
C GLY A 242 24.58 -2.89 7.33
N TYR A 243 24.05 -2.42 8.46
CA TYR A 243 23.13 -1.30 8.52
C TYR A 243 23.87 0.06 8.55
N PRO A 244 23.29 1.14 7.98
CA PRO A 244 22.00 1.17 7.28
C PRO A 244 22.06 0.48 5.91
N THR A 245 21.01 -0.25 5.55
CA THR A 245 20.82 -0.93 4.26
C THR A 245 19.34 -0.88 3.86
N SER A 246 18.96 -1.53 2.76
CA SER A 246 17.56 -1.66 2.36
C SER A 246 17.29 -2.96 1.61
N VAL A 247 16.01 -3.35 1.57
CA VAL A 247 15.50 -4.36 0.65
C VAL A 247 14.45 -3.72 -0.25
N THR A 248 14.31 -4.25 -1.46
CA THR A 248 13.34 -3.74 -2.45
C THR A 248 12.28 -4.79 -2.70
N VAL A 249 11.02 -4.39 -2.64
CA VAL A 249 9.87 -5.26 -2.94
C VAL A 249 9.07 -4.68 -4.10
N THR A 250 8.39 -5.55 -4.84
CA THR A 250 7.55 -5.18 -5.99
C THR A 250 6.15 -5.74 -5.83
N GLY A 251 5.14 -4.94 -6.11
CA GLY A 251 3.75 -5.32 -5.90
C GLY A 251 2.74 -4.31 -6.43
N TYR A 252 1.46 -4.64 -6.36
CA TYR A 252 0.36 -3.78 -6.78
C TYR A 252 -0.28 -3.07 -5.57
N PRO A 253 -0.60 -1.76 -5.63
CA PRO A 253 -1.16 -1.02 -4.50
C PRO A 253 -2.67 -1.30 -4.31
N THR A 254 -3.02 -2.56 -4.04
CA THR A 254 -4.42 -3.06 -4.01
C THR A 254 -4.91 -3.47 -2.62
N LEU A 255 -4.08 -3.33 -1.57
CA LEU A 255 -4.44 -3.73 -0.20
C LEU A 255 -5.52 -2.84 0.45
N GLY A 256 -5.76 -1.64 -0.09
CA GLY A 256 -6.64 -0.63 0.52
C GLY A 256 -5.94 0.15 1.64
N SER A 257 -6.71 0.78 2.53
CA SER A 257 -6.19 1.62 3.63
C SER A 257 -6.47 1.06 5.03
N ILE A 258 -7.32 0.03 5.15
CA ILE A 258 -7.82 -0.45 6.45
C ILE A 258 -7.02 -1.67 6.93
N VAL A 259 -6.27 -1.49 8.02
CA VAL A 259 -5.57 -2.57 8.71
C VAL A 259 -6.38 -3.06 9.91
N ASN A 260 -6.59 -4.37 9.99
CA ASN A 260 -7.25 -5.02 11.13
C ASN A 260 -6.22 -5.53 12.14
N LEU A 261 -6.27 -5.04 13.38
CA LEU A 261 -5.40 -5.48 14.46
C LEU A 261 -6.16 -6.24 15.55
N PRO A 262 -5.66 -7.39 16.02
CA PRO A 262 -6.23 -8.11 17.15
C PRO A 262 -5.99 -7.37 18.48
N ALA A 263 -6.62 -7.85 19.55
CA ALA A 263 -6.33 -7.39 20.91
C ALA A 263 -4.91 -7.80 21.34
N GLY A 264 -4.26 -6.95 22.11
CA GLY A 264 -2.89 -7.12 22.57
C GLY A 264 -1.84 -6.62 21.56
N TRP A 265 -0.61 -7.12 21.71
CA TRP A 265 0.53 -6.71 20.90
C TRP A 265 0.47 -7.29 19.48
N SER A 266 0.65 -6.42 18.49
CA SER A 266 0.79 -6.73 17.07
C SER A 266 1.89 -5.89 16.43
N ILE A 267 2.52 -6.39 15.38
CA ILE A 267 3.38 -5.58 14.52
C ILE A 267 2.49 -5.02 13.40
N MET A 268 2.19 -3.74 13.50
CA MET A 268 1.34 -3.00 12.58
C MET A 268 2.13 -2.59 11.32
N PRO A 269 1.68 -2.96 10.11
CA PRO A 269 2.24 -2.44 8.87
C PRO A 269 1.80 -0.99 8.63
N VAL A 270 2.49 -0.28 7.74
CA VAL A 270 2.08 1.05 7.26
C VAL A 270 1.53 0.93 5.85
N TRP A 271 0.21 0.89 5.74
CA TRP A 271 -0.51 0.85 4.44
C TRP A 271 -0.76 2.26 3.91
N SER A 272 0.32 3.02 3.76
CA SER A 272 0.31 4.36 3.18
C SER A 272 1.43 4.48 2.16
N GLN A 273 1.18 5.24 1.08
CA GLN A 273 2.19 5.55 0.05
C GLN A 273 3.12 6.69 0.47
N GLY A 274 2.78 7.42 1.55
CA GLY A 274 3.55 8.55 2.07
C GLY A 274 3.60 8.56 3.59
N VAL A 275 4.43 9.44 4.14
CA VAL A 275 4.52 9.62 5.59
C VAL A 275 3.22 10.23 6.11
N VAL A 276 2.72 9.74 7.25
CA VAL A 276 1.51 10.24 7.91
C VAL A 276 1.79 10.61 9.36
N LEU A 277 0.95 11.47 9.95
CA LEU A 277 1.03 11.78 11.37
C LEU A 277 0.55 10.57 12.19
N ALA A 278 1.32 10.21 13.22
CA ALA A 278 0.92 9.18 14.17
C ALA A 278 -0.40 9.55 14.87
N GLU A 279 -0.64 10.84 15.15
CA GLU A 279 -1.88 11.30 15.78
C GLU A 279 -3.12 11.12 14.90
N ASP A 280 -3.01 11.28 13.58
CA ASP A 280 -4.14 11.09 12.66
C ASP A 280 -4.55 9.61 12.57
N VAL A 281 -3.57 8.71 12.68
CA VAL A 281 -3.78 7.25 12.64
C VAL A 281 -4.22 6.70 14.00
N PHE A 282 -3.59 7.15 15.08
CA PHE A 282 -3.80 6.62 16.43
C PHE A 282 -4.87 7.35 17.24
N GLY A 283 -5.11 8.63 16.97
CA GLY A 283 -6.13 9.43 17.64
C GLY A 283 -7.54 8.81 17.60
N PRO A 284 -8.01 8.31 16.43
CA PRO A 284 -9.31 7.66 16.31
C PRO A 284 -9.51 6.43 17.20
N LEU A 285 -8.42 5.73 17.60
CA LEU A 285 -8.51 4.56 18.49
C LEU A 285 -8.85 4.96 19.94
N GLY A 286 -8.62 6.22 20.33
CA GLY A 286 -8.90 6.73 21.67
C GLY A 286 -8.30 5.85 22.78
N ALA A 287 -9.12 5.46 23.75
CA ALA A 287 -8.70 4.61 24.86
C ALA A 287 -8.41 3.14 24.48
N ASN A 288 -8.74 2.71 23.25
CA ASN A 288 -8.40 1.36 22.81
C ASN A 288 -6.90 1.21 22.52
N LEU A 289 -6.22 2.30 22.12
CA LEU A 289 -4.77 2.29 21.96
C LEU A 289 -4.10 2.34 23.33
N ILE A 290 -3.35 1.28 23.66
CA ILE A 290 -2.55 1.20 24.87
C ILE A 290 -1.21 1.92 24.64
N MET A 291 -0.50 1.51 23.58
CA MET A 291 0.81 2.04 23.21
C MET A 291 1.15 1.70 21.75
N ALA A 292 1.86 2.59 21.08
CA ALA A 292 2.59 2.28 19.85
C ALA A 292 4.08 2.62 20.01
N VAL A 293 4.94 1.75 19.49
CA VAL A 293 6.39 1.81 19.68
C VAL A 293 7.06 1.55 18.34
N SER A 294 7.96 2.44 17.93
CA SER A 294 8.77 2.17 16.75
C SER A 294 9.77 1.05 17.04
N ILE A 295 9.95 0.12 16.11
CA ILE A 295 10.85 -1.02 16.32
C ILE A 295 12.33 -0.58 16.20
N ASP A 296 12.60 0.44 15.40
CA ASP A 296 13.90 1.08 15.17
C ASP A 296 14.32 2.09 16.27
N TYR A 297 13.59 2.12 17.39
CA TYR A 297 13.84 2.97 18.55
C TYR A 297 13.61 4.48 18.36
N SER A 298 13.14 4.92 17.19
CA SER A 298 12.85 6.32 16.89
C SER A 298 11.81 7.02 17.79
N GLY A 299 10.81 6.33 18.34
CA GLY A 299 9.81 6.99 19.20
C GLY A 299 8.81 6.08 19.91
N VAL A 300 8.02 6.68 20.80
CA VAL A 300 6.92 6.04 21.54
C VAL A 300 5.68 6.94 21.50
N TYR A 301 4.52 6.35 21.25
CA TYR A 301 3.20 6.97 21.40
C TYR A 301 2.46 6.26 22.55
N TRP A 302 2.34 6.92 23.69
CA TRP A 302 1.69 6.41 24.89
C TRP A 302 0.67 7.43 25.42
N PRO A 303 -0.62 7.30 25.05
CA PRO A 303 -1.65 8.27 25.40
C PRO A 303 -1.83 8.46 26.91
N ALA A 304 -1.79 7.37 27.68
CA ALA A 304 -2.04 7.38 29.13
C ALA A 304 -1.06 8.27 29.90
N TYR A 305 0.18 8.42 29.42
CA TYR A 305 1.20 9.28 30.02
C TYR A 305 1.49 10.53 29.20
N ASN A 306 0.69 10.85 28.18
CA ASN A 306 0.90 11.99 27.29
C ASN A 306 2.33 12.02 26.69
N ILE A 307 2.82 10.86 26.24
CA ILE A 307 4.11 10.73 25.55
C ILE A 307 3.81 10.53 24.07
N LYS A 308 4.26 11.45 23.21
CA LYS A 308 4.02 11.42 21.76
C LYS A 308 5.31 11.69 20.98
N THR A 309 6.40 10.99 21.33
CA THR A 309 7.69 11.14 20.64
C THR A 309 7.72 10.39 19.30
N LEU A 310 6.84 9.41 19.11
CA LEU A 310 6.54 8.87 17.79
C LEU A 310 5.54 9.80 17.09
N GLU A 311 6.07 10.72 16.28
CA GLU A 311 5.27 11.74 15.58
C GLU A 311 4.81 11.29 14.20
N HIS A 312 5.59 10.44 13.52
CA HIS A 312 5.40 10.06 12.12
C HIS A 312 5.37 8.54 11.94
N LEU A 313 4.50 8.08 11.05
CA LEU A 313 4.48 6.71 10.55
C LEU A 313 4.93 6.70 9.09
N VAL A 314 5.90 5.86 8.77
CA VAL A 314 6.64 5.89 7.49
C VAL A 314 6.34 4.62 6.68
N PRO A 315 6.04 4.74 5.38
CA PRO A 315 5.95 3.59 4.49
C PRO A 315 7.24 2.77 4.51
N GLY A 316 7.14 1.45 4.56
CA GLY A 316 8.30 0.56 4.68
C GLY A 316 8.59 0.17 6.12
N ASN A 317 8.25 1.03 7.09
CA ASN A 317 8.43 0.72 8.51
C ASN A 317 7.26 -0.09 9.07
N ALA A 318 7.49 -0.73 10.21
CA ALA A 318 6.44 -1.33 11.02
C ALA A 318 6.56 -0.93 12.49
N TYR A 319 5.43 -0.94 13.18
CA TYR A 319 5.34 -0.41 14.55
C TYR A 319 4.71 -1.46 15.46
N LEU A 320 5.28 -1.63 16.64
CA LEU A 320 4.71 -2.51 17.65
C LEU A 320 3.57 -1.77 18.34
N VAL A 321 2.34 -2.27 18.20
CA VAL A 321 1.11 -1.62 18.67
C VAL A 321 0.35 -2.56 19.60
N ALA A 322 -0.09 -2.04 20.74
CA ALA A 322 -0.96 -2.75 21.69
C ALA A 322 -2.36 -2.14 21.69
N LEU A 323 -3.37 -2.98 21.43
CA LEU A 323 -4.78 -2.62 21.58
C LEU A 323 -5.44 -3.32 22.78
N GLY A 324 -6.36 -2.65 23.45
CA GLY A 324 -7.16 -3.25 24.53
C GLY A 324 -8.16 -4.29 24.02
N VAL A 325 -8.77 -4.02 22.86
CA VAL A 325 -9.63 -4.92 22.10
C VAL A 325 -9.28 -4.85 20.62
N ALA A 326 -9.65 -5.88 19.85
CA ALA A 326 -9.45 -5.87 18.40
C ALA A 326 -10.09 -4.62 17.77
N GLY A 327 -9.41 -4.03 16.80
CA GLY A 327 -9.81 -2.77 16.18
C GLY A 327 -9.23 -2.59 14.79
N THR A 328 -9.65 -1.52 14.13
CA THR A 328 -9.24 -1.16 12.78
C THR A 328 -8.47 0.14 12.78
N ILE A 329 -7.47 0.22 11.91
CA ILE A 329 -6.68 1.43 11.64
C ILE A 329 -6.89 1.79 10.19
N ASP A 330 -7.14 3.07 9.92
CA ASP A 330 -7.34 3.59 8.58
C ASP A 330 -6.18 4.53 8.21
N PHE A 331 -5.50 4.23 7.12
CA PHE A 331 -4.41 5.03 6.56
C PHE A 331 -4.90 6.03 5.50
N ASP A 332 -6.21 6.16 5.27
CA ASP A 332 -6.79 7.27 4.48
C ASP A 332 -6.76 8.58 5.28
N VAL A 333 -5.54 9.08 5.50
CA VAL A 333 -5.24 10.30 6.24
C VAL A 333 -4.29 11.19 5.42
N PRO A 334 -4.21 12.50 5.71
CA PRO A 334 -3.37 13.40 4.95
C PRO A 334 -1.90 12.99 4.92
N LEU A 335 -1.33 12.93 3.72
CA LEU A 335 0.10 12.67 3.53
C LEU A 335 0.94 13.91 3.85
N LEU A 336 2.07 13.69 4.50
CA LEU A 336 3.07 14.71 4.81
C LEU A 336 4.23 14.68 3.82
N LYS A 337 4.78 15.85 3.53
CA LYS A 337 6.13 15.97 2.95
C LYS A 337 7.18 15.87 4.05
N ALA A 338 7.33 14.67 4.61
CA ALA A 338 8.33 14.37 5.62
C ALA A 338 9.28 13.27 5.10
N THR A 339 10.54 13.34 5.51
CA THR A 339 11.49 12.23 5.33
C THR A 339 11.31 11.21 6.44
N ALA A 340 11.56 9.93 6.15
CA ALA A 340 11.62 8.89 7.17
C ALA A 340 12.51 9.34 8.35
N PRO A 341 12.01 9.46 9.60
CA PRO A 341 12.89 9.42 10.76
C PRO A 341 13.76 8.16 10.65
N GLY A 342 15.07 8.36 10.53
CA GLY A 342 16.04 7.27 10.48
C GLY A 342 16.25 6.66 11.87
N TYR A 343 17.10 5.63 11.92
CA TYR A 343 17.57 5.03 13.16
C TYR A 343 18.11 6.07 14.13
N ASN A 344 17.55 6.09 15.35
CA ASN A 344 18.01 6.94 16.44
C ASN A 344 18.99 6.15 17.32
N SER A 345 20.28 6.31 17.06
CA SER A 345 21.33 5.75 17.92
C SER A 345 21.21 6.30 19.34
N LEU A 346 21.52 5.47 20.35
CA LEU A 346 21.68 5.96 21.71
C LEU A 346 22.72 7.09 21.77
N PRO A 347 22.50 8.13 22.60
CA PRO A 347 23.49 9.18 22.81
C PRO A 347 24.78 8.58 23.36
N ALA A 348 25.91 9.23 23.08
CA ALA A 348 27.21 8.80 23.57
C ALA A 348 27.18 8.58 25.09
N ASN A 349 27.60 7.41 25.55
CA ASN A 349 27.61 7.10 26.97
C ASN A 349 28.68 7.94 27.69
N LYS A 350 28.24 8.93 28.46
CA LYS A 350 29.09 9.83 29.27
C LYS A 350 29.37 9.30 30.69
N THR A 351 28.84 8.12 31.02
CA THR A 351 28.93 7.51 32.34
C THR A 351 30.12 6.56 32.44
N SER A 352 30.41 6.07 33.64
CA SER A 352 31.37 5.00 33.87
C SER A 352 30.79 3.59 33.66
N TRP A 353 29.53 3.47 33.21
CA TRP A 353 28.85 2.20 32.99
C TRP A 353 29.20 1.58 31.62
N ASN A 354 28.86 0.30 31.42
CA ASN A 354 29.01 -0.34 30.11
C ASN A 354 28.15 0.35 29.03
N THR A 355 28.50 0.14 27.77
CA THR A 355 27.63 0.53 26.64
C THR A 355 26.36 -0.28 26.69
N VAL A 356 25.21 0.38 26.47
CA VAL A 356 23.92 -0.29 26.33
C VAL A 356 23.80 -0.86 24.93
N GLU A 357 23.51 -2.15 24.83
CA GLU A 357 23.18 -2.81 23.56
C GLU A 357 21.67 -2.68 23.30
N MET A 358 21.30 -2.19 22.10
CA MET A 358 19.91 -2.02 21.70
C MET A 358 19.40 -3.30 21.05
N THR A 359 18.55 -4.03 21.77
CA THR A 359 18.02 -5.34 21.33
C THR A 359 16.57 -5.26 20.89
N GLY A 360 16.12 -6.27 20.12
CA GLY A 360 14.72 -6.36 19.67
C GLY A 360 13.73 -6.79 20.74
N VAL A 361 14.21 -6.99 21.97
CA VAL A 361 13.42 -7.34 23.16
C VAL A 361 13.42 -6.11 24.06
N GLN A 362 12.25 -5.60 24.42
CA GLN A 362 12.17 -4.30 25.08
C GLN A 362 11.12 -4.23 26.18
N HIS A 363 11.30 -3.29 27.09
CA HIS A 363 10.31 -2.88 28.09
C HIS A 363 10.31 -1.35 28.14
N ILE A 364 9.12 -0.74 28.05
CA ILE A 364 8.96 0.70 28.02
C ILE A 364 8.60 1.22 29.41
N ILE A 365 9.36 2.18 29.90
CA ILE A 365 9.15 2.81 31.20
C ILE A 365 8.84 4.29 31.00
N ALA A 366 7.63 4.71 31.36
CA ALA A 366 7.34 6.14 31.49
C ALA A 366 8.02 6.68 32.76
N VAL A 367 8.67 7.83 32.69
CA VAL A 367 9.13 8.57 33.88
C VAL A 367 8.34 9.86 33.95
N THR A 368 7.52 10.01 34.99
CA THR A 368 6.62 11.16 35.07
C THR A 368 7.38 12.45 35.37
N LYS A 369 6.81 13.59 34.99
CA LYS A 369 7.34 14.92 35.32
C LYS A 369 7.59 15.09 36.83
N ASP A 370 6.78 14.46 37.68
CA ASP A 370 6.91 14.51 39.14
C ASP A 370 8.13 13.70 39.62
N ALA A 371 8.40 12.54 38.99
CA ALA A 371 9.63 11.80 39.21
C ALA A 371 10.85 12.58 38.69
N LEU A 372 10.76 13.15 37.48
CA LEU A 372 11.82 13.97 36.89
C LEU A 372 12.15 15.21 37.72
N ALA A 373 11.16 15.80 38.40
CA ALA A 373 11.38 16.96 39.28
C ALA A 373 12.36 16.67 40.44
N GLN A 374 12.52 15.39 40.81
CA GLN A 374 13.47 14.92 41.83
C GLN A 374 14.89 14.72 41.28
N LEU A 375 15.05 14.76 39.95
CA LEU A 375 16.32 14.70 39.23
C LEU A 375 16.74 16.10 38.71
N LYS A 376 17.99 16.20 38.26
CA LYS A 376 18.59 17.41 37.69
C LYS A 376 18.82 17.24 36.19
N ILE A 377 18.76 18.35 35.46
CA ILE A 377 19.17 18.37 34.05
C ILE A 377 20.67 18.00 33.99
N GLY A 378 21.01 17.09 33.07
CA GLY A 378 22.34 16.50 32.92
C GLY A 378 22.57 15.22 33.72
N ASP A 379 21.63 14.81 34.59
CA ASP A 379 21.66 13.48 35.19
C ASP A 379 21.48 12.41 34.11
N VAL A 380 22.10 11.25 34.29
CA VAL A 380 21.79 10.05 33.49
C VAL A 380 21.12 9.02 34.38
N LEU A 381 19.87 8.68 34.06
CA LEU A 381 19.14 7.59 34.72
C LEU A 381 19.47 6.28 33.99
N GLY A 382 20.04 5.32 34.70
CA GLY A 382 20.39 4.00 34.17
C GLY A 382 19.58 2.88 34.82
N ALA A 383 19.20 1.88 34.03
CA ALA A 383 18.52 0.67 34.47
C ALA A 383 19.46 -0.54 34.43
N PHE A 384 19.57 -1.24 35.55
CA PHE A 384 20.51 -2.33 35.77
C PHE A 384 19.79 -3.65 35.98
N ASN A 385 20.26 -4.68 35.27
CA ASN A 385 19.78 -6.04 35.45
C ASN A 385 20.35 -6.67 36.75
N GLN A 386 19.95 -7.90 37.06
CA GLN A 386 20.36 -8.59 38.28
C GLN A 386 21.89 -8.83 38.37
N ASN A 387 22.59 -8.81 37.24
CA ASN A 387 24.04 -8.97 37.17
C ASN A 387 24.79 -7.64 37.29
N GLY A 388 24.07 -6.52 37.46
CA GLY A 388 24.65 -5.17 37.56
C GLY A 388 25.08 -4.57 36.22
N MET A 389 24.61 -5.12 35.09
CA MET A 389 24.85 -4.56 33.75
C MET A 389 23.78 -3.53 33.40
N ILE A 390 24.17 -2.39 32.83
CA ILE A 390 23.20 -1.42 32.31
C ILE A 390 22.64 -1.92 30.98
N ALA A 391 21.31 -1.91 30.86
CA ALA A 391 20.60 -2.27 29.64
C ALA A 391 19.46 -1.29 29.33
N GLY A 392 19.60 -0.06 29.80
CA GLY A 392 18.72 1.06 29.44
C GLY A 392 19.23 2.33 30.11
N MET A 393 19.25 3.43 29.38
CA MET A 393 19.71 4.72 29.91
C MET A 393 18.99 5.88 29.28
N TYR A 394 18.89 6.98 30.02
CA TYR A 394 18.34 8.24 29.52
C TYR A 394 19.02 9.43 30.18
N GLU A 395 19.50 10.38 29.37
CA GLU A 395 20.03 11.66 29.85
C GLU A 395 18.88 12.66 30.04
N ILE A 396 18.75 13.20 31.25
CA ILE A 396 17.70 14.15 31.58
C ILE A 396 18.02 15.51 30.97
N THR A 397 17.41 15.83 29.83
CA THR A 397 17.60 17.10 29.11
C THR A 397 16.51 18.13 29.42
N GLU A 398 15.31 17.66 29.77
CA GLU A 398 14.18 18.47 30.23
C GLU A 398 13.40 17.77 31.35
N ARG A 399 12.47 18.49 31.99
CA ARG A 399 11.65 17.98 33.11
C ARG A 399 10.20 18.46 33.06
N SER A 400 9.80 19.09 31.95
CA SER A 400 8.47 19.70 31.74
C SER A 400 7.41 18.69 31.37
N SER A 401 7.83 17.58 30.78
CA SER A 401 7.01 16.55 30.16
C SER A 401 7.36 15.17 30.75
N ASN A 402 6.44 14.22 30.62
CA ASN A 402 6.77 12.82 30.89
C ASN A 402 7.67 12.31 29.76
N ILE A 403 8.61 11.43 30.08
CA ILE A 403 9.50 10.79 29.09
C ILE A 403 9.25 9.28 29.04
N ALA A 404 9.63 8.63 27.94
CA ALA A 404 9.71 7.17 27.86
C ALA A 404 11.18 6.74 27.77
N ILE A 405 11.54 5.72 28.55
CA ILE A 405 12.85 5.08 28.51
C ILE A 405 12.65 3.65 28.04
N ARG A 406 13.50 3.20 27.11
CA ARG A 406 13.54 1.81 26.67
C ARG A 406 14.56 1.04 27.49
N ILE A 407 14.13 -0.10 28.01
CA ILE A 407 14.97 -1.09 28.66
C ILE A 407 15.07 -2.29 27.75
N TYR A 408 16.27 -2.77 27.49
CA TYR A 408 16.58 -3.82 26.53
C TYR A 408 16.71 -5.16 27.24
N GLY A 409 16.03 -6.15 26.68
CA GLY A 409 16.05 -7.53 27.13
C GLY A 409 17.15 -8.34 26.46
N ASN A 410 17.42 -9.51 27.01
CA ASN A 410 18.37 -10.44 26.42
C ASN A 410 17.79 -11.08 25.14
N GLU A 411 18.51 -11.00 24.02
CA GLU A 411 18.05 -11.68 22.79
C GLU A 411 18.30 -13.18 22.89
N PHE A 412 17.37 -13.97 22.33
CA PHE A 412 17.53 -15.43 22.28
C PHE A 412 18.69 -15.88 21.37
N THR A 413 19.12 -15.03 20.44
CA THR A 413 20.25 -15.27 19.53
C THR A 413 21.61 -14.93 20.16
N ALA A 414 21.63 -14.24 21.30
CA ALA A 414 22.86 -13.79 21.92
C ALA A 414 23.56 -14.93 22.69
N ASN A 415 24.86 -15.10 22.45
CA ASN A 415 25.69 -16.09 23.16
C ASN A 415 26.07 -15.65 24.60
N ASN A 416 25.84 -14.38 24.94
CA ASN A 416 26.13 -13.79 26.24
C ASN A 416 24.91 -13.00 26.72
N VAL A 417 24.82 -12.76 28.04
CA VAL A 417 23.78 -11.88 28.59
C VAL A 417 24.01 -10.46 28.10
N ASN A 418 23.11 -9.94 27.25
CA ASN A 418 23.17 -8.59 26.68
C ASN A 418 22.00 -7.67 27.07
N GLY A 419 21.12 -8.14 27.95
CA GLY A 419 20.04 -7.32 28.50
C GLY A 419 19.45 -7.90 29.78
N PHE A 420 18.21 -7.52 30.06
CA PHE A 420 17.40 -8.11 31.13
C PHE A 420 16.82 -9.46 30.69
N ALA A 421 16.85 -10.44 31.59
CA ALA A 421 16.05 -11.65 31.42
C ALA A 421 14.58 -11.40 31.83
N GLU A 422 13.66 -12.20 31.29
CA GLU A 422 12.25 -12.17 31.69
C GLU A 422 12.10 -12.36 33.21
N GLY A 423 11.46 -11.40 33.89
CA GLY A 423 11.29 -11.40 35.34
C GLY A 423 12.45 -10.79 36.14
N ASP A 424 13.49 -10.24 35.50
CA ASP A 424 14.55 -9.53 36.21
C ASP A 424 14.02 -8.30 36.94
N PHE A 425 14.56 -8.00 38.13
CA PHE A 425 14.20 -6.77 38.84
C PHE A 425 14.77 -5.54 38.11
N LEU A 426 13.92 -4.55 37.88
CA LEU A 426 14.33 -3.24 37.34
C LEU A 426 14.94 -2.42 38.46
N THR A 427 16.28 -2.34 38.51
CA THR A 427 17.02 -1.50 39.47
C THR A 427 17.56 -0.25 38.78
N PHE A 428 17.59 0.89 39.49
CA PHE A 428 17.94 2.18 38.90
C PHE A 428 19.07 2.89 39.66
N LYS A 429 19.92 3.56 38.89
CA LYS A 429 20.96 4.45 39.43
C LYS A 429 20.98 5.75 38.64
N VAL A 430 21.42 6.80 39.29
CA VAL A 430 21.63 8.12 38.68
C VAL A 430 23.12 8.40 38.63
N TYR A 431 23.64 8.72 37.45
CA TYR A 431 24.98 9.25 37.28
C TYR A 431 24.92 10.77 37.23
N ARG A 432 25.69 11.42 38.11
CA ARG A 432 25.74 12.88 38.25
C ARG A 432 27.17 13.33 38.47
N ASN A 433 27.73 14.09 37.52
CA ASN A 433 29.06 14.70 37.66
C ASN A 433 30.18 13.72 38.07
N GLY A 434 30.15 12.46 37.62
CA GLY A 434 31.13 11.44 37.99
C GLY A 434 30.72 10.54 39.16
N GLU A 435 29.67 10.90 39.90
CA GLU A 435 29.17 10.13 41.04
C GLU A 435 28.00 9.22 40.62
N ILE A 436 27.95 8.03 41.21
CA ILE A 436 26.84 7.08 41.06
C ILE A 436 25.98 7.15 42.33
N ILE A 437 24.70 7.43 42.15
CA ILE A 437 23.70 7.55 43.21
C ILE A 437 22.69 6.42 43.02
N ASP A 438 22.59 5.50 43.99
CA ASP A 438 21.54 4.47 43.97
C ASP A 438 20.19 5.14 44.27
N VAL A 439 19.17 4.83 43.46
CA VAL A 439 17.81 5.35 43.63
C VAL A 439 16.81 4.21 43.71
N THR A 440 15.84 4.34 44.61
CA THR A 440 14.71 3.39 44.69
C THR A 440 13.52 4.00 43.97
N SER A 441 13.15 3.43 42.83
CA SER A 441 12.01 3.85 42.02
C SER A 441 10.68 3.46 42.65
N ILE A 442 9.72 4.37 42.59
CA ILE A 442 8.32 4.15 42.94
C ILE A 442 7.55 3.95 41.63
N PHE A 443 6.96 2.79 41.44
CA PHE A 443 6.22 2.45 40.23
C PHE A 443 4.72 2.78 40.34
N ASP A 444 4.10 3.18 39.23
CA ASP A 444 2.66 3.25 39.08
C ASP A 444 2.07 1.85 39.19
N GLN A 445 1.19 1.66 40.17
CA GLN A 445 0.58 0.37 40.46
C GLN A 445 -0.58 0.02 39.52
N ASN A 446 -1.02 0.95 38.67
CA ASN A 446 -2.07 0.67 37.70
C ASN A 446 -1.57 -0.02 36.43
N LEU A 447 -0.25 -0.13 36.24
CA LEU A 447 0.35 -0.81 35.10
C LEU A 447 0.66 -2.29 35.40
N PRO A 448 0.65 -3.16 34.37
CA PRO A 448 0.83 -4.60 34.55
C PRO A 448 2.18 -4.95 35.15
N ASN A 449 3.24 -4.26 34.72
CA ASN A 449 4.60 -4.52 35.16
C ASN A 449 4.98 -3.46 36.20
N THR A 450 5.21 -3.91 37.42
CA THR A 450 5.70 -3.06 38.50
C THR A 450 7.01 -3.67 38.98
N CYS A 451 8.13 -2.99 38.73
CA CYS A 451 9.50 -3.35 39.13
C CYS A 451 10.16 -4.59 38.51
N PHE A 452 9.54 -5.24 37.52
CA PHE A 452 10.13 -6.37 36.82
C PHE A 452 10.19 -6.13 35.32
N PHE A 453 11.26 -6.62 34.69
CA PHE A 453 11.38 -6.68 33.25
C PHE A 453 10.45 -7.77 32.71
N THR A 454 9.80 -7.43 31.60
CA THR A 454 8.98 -8.32 30.81
C THR A 454 9.10 -7.87 29.37
N GLU A 455 9.22 -8.81 28.44
CA GLU A 455 9.22 -8.51 27.01
C GLU A 455 7.92 -7.81 26.59
N ASN A 456 8.08 -6.69 25.89
CA ASN A 456 7.04 -5.72 25.55
C ASN A 456 6.28 -5.22 26.80
N GLY A 457 6.93 -5.24 27.96
CA GLY A 457 6.40 -4.80 29.23
C GLY A 457 6.26 -3.28 29.30
N MET A 458 5.36 -2.84 30.17
CA MET A 458 5.01 -1.44 30.37
C MET A 458 5.01 -1.13 31.87
N SER A 459 5.90 -0.22 32.28
CA SER A 459 5.95 0.32 33.64
C SER A 459 5.93 1.85 33.62
N ALA A 460 5.69 2.47 34.77
CA ALA A 460 5.90 3.91 34.94
C ALA A 460 6.52 4.20 36.30
N ILE A 461 7.56 5.02 36.33
CA ILE A 461 8.17 5.55 37.55
C ILE A 461 7.50 6.89 37.86
N VAL A 462 6.83 6.94 39.01
CA VAL A 462 6.10 8.12 39.50
C VAL A 462 6.86 8.90 40.56
N GLY A 463 8.00 8.38 41.04
CA GLY A 463 8.89 9.05 41.96
C GLY A 463 10.10 8.21 42.35
N PHE A 464 10.99 8.79 43.15
CA PHE A 464 12.11 8.10 43.78
C PHE A 464 12.04 8.31 45.30
N LYS A 465 12.42 7.30 46.09
CA LYS A 465 12.54 7.47 47.55
C LYS A 465 13.87 8.16 47.88
N ALA A 466 13.83 9.13 48.80
CA ALA A 466 15.03 9.72 49.40
C ALA A 466 15.63 8.75 50.42
N GLU A 467 16.90 8.41 50.24
CA GLU A 467 17.79 7.74 51.20
C GLU A 467 17.14 6.65 52.07
N ALA A 468 17.14 5.41 51.58
CA ALA A 468 17.29 4.27 52.47
C ALA A 468 18.74 3.80 52.32
N THR A 469 19.61 4.23 53.25
CA THR A 469 20.80 3.45 53.57
C THR A 469 20.30 2.05 53.91
N SER A 470 20.75 1.06 53.13
CA SER A 470 20.28 -0.35 53.09
C SER A 470 19.04 -0.63 52.24
N VAL A 471 19.34 -1.13 51.04
CA VAL A 471 18.49 -2.04 50.28
C VAL A 471 18.26 -3.27 51.15
N ASN A 472 17.17 -3.31 51.95
CA ASN A 472 16.41 -4.52 52.32
C ASN A 472 15.33 -4.34 53.41
N GLU A 473 15.29 -3.26 54.19
CA GLU A 473 14.54 -3.31 55.46
C GLU A 473 13.02 -3.05 55.42
N PHE A 474 12.43 -2.53 54.34
CA PHE A 474 10.96 -2.32 54.29
C PHE A 474 10.15 -3.48 53.66
N ASN A 475 10.80 -4.38 52.91
CA ASN A 475 10.10 -5.50 52.24
C ASN A 475 10.56 -6.89 52.71
N ALA A 476 11.65 -7.01 53.48
CA ALA A 476 12.13 -8.31 53.97
C ALA A 476 11.10 -9.06 54.84
N ASP A 477 10.20 -8.32 55.50
CA ASP A 477 9.16 -8.88 56.35
C ASP A 477 7.81 -9.07 55.65
N LEU A 478 7.62 -8.66 54.39
CA LEU A 478 6.35 -8.84 53.67
C LEU A 478 6.45 -10.04 52.72
N VAL A 479 5.96 -11.19 53.17
CA VAL A 479 5.98 -12.43 52.42
C VAL A 479 4.64 -12.63 51.72
N ALA A 480 4.67 -12.82 50.41
CA ALA A 480 3.52 -13.19 49.59
C ALA A 480 3.88 -14.37 48.68
N ASN A 481 3.13 -15.47 48.81
CA ASN A 481 3.34 -16.72 48.08
C ASN A 481 2.14 -17.02 47.19
N LEU A 482 2.41 -17.51 45.98
CA LEU A 482 1.39 -17.96 45.03
C LEU A 482 1.63 -19.42 44.68
N TYR A 483 0.64 -20.27 44.91
CA TYR A 483 0.74 -21.69 44.58
C TYR A 483 -0.63 -22.34 44.31
N PRO A 484 -0.72 -23.32 43.40
CA PRO A 484 0.33 -23.72 42.47
C PRO A 484 0.57 -22.63 41.39
N ASN A 485 1.82 -22.54 40.90
CA ASN A 485 2.20 -21.70 39.77
C ASN A 485 3.20 -22.49 38.91
N PRO A 486 2.84 -22.96 37.70
CA PRO A 486 1.63 -22.61 36.94
C PRO A 486 0.32 -23.10 37.56
N ALA A 487 -0.74 -22.30 37.41
CA ALA A 487 -2.11 -22.59 37.85
C ALA A 487 -2.96 -23.11 36.69
N LYS A 488 -3.94 -23.95 37.01
CA LYS A 488 -4.92 -24.46 36.04
C LYS A 488 -6.32 -23.99 36.43
N ASP A 489 -6.82 -24.52 37.54
CA ASP A 489 -8.17 -24.21 38.00
C ASP A 489 -8.20 -23.11 39.06
N PHE A 490 -7.21 -23.12 39.97
CA PHE A 490 -7.10 -22.15 41.07
C PHE A 490 -5.65 -21.82 41.38
N VAL A 491 -5.42 -20.61 41.89
CA VAL A 491 -4.18 -20.25 42.59
C VAL A 491 -4.52 -19.71 43.98
N THR A 492 -3.79 -20.18 44.98
CA THR A 492 -3.86 -19.69 46.35
C THR A 492 -2.78 -18.63 46.56
N ILE A 493 -3.19 -17.52 47.13
CA ILE A 493 -2.31 -16.47 47.64
C ILE A 493 -2.27 -16.60 49.15
N GLU A 494 -1.07 -16.63 49.72
CA GLU A 494 -0.86 -16.52 51.16
C GLU A 494 0.15 -15.42 51.45
N THR A 495 -0.22 -14.58 52.42
CA THR A 495 0.60 -13.47 52.90
C THR A 495 0.76 -13.54 54.41
N ASN A 496 1.81 -12.90 54.95
CA ASN A 496 1.94 -12.74 56.40
C ASN A 496 1.27 -11.46 56.94
N PHE A 497 0.72 -10.62 56.05
CA PHE A 497 -0.05 -9.41 56.30
C PHE A 497 -1.47 -9.52 55.72
N ASP A 498 -2.40 -8.65 56.12
CA ASP A 498 -3.75 -8.62 55.53
C ASP A 498 -3.70 -8.00 54.13
N ILE A 499 -4.18 -8.71 53.13
CA ILE A 499 -4.35 -8.17 51.78
C ILE A 499 -5.52 -7.19 51.85
N ARG A 500 -5.32 -5.92 51.48
CA ARG A 500 -6.34 -4.86 51.43
C ARG A 500 -7.03 -4.79 50.08
N ASN A 501 -6.25 -4.91 49.01
CA ASN A 501 -6.76 -5.02 47.66
C ASN A 501 -5.93 -6.06 46.90
N LEU A 502 -6.61 -6.84 46.08
CA LEU A 502 -6.03 -7.82 45.19
C LEU A 502 -6.50 -7.51 43.78
N LYS A 503 -5.54 -7.19 42.93
CA LYS A 503 -5.76 -6.96 41.50
C LYS A 503 -4.98 -7.98 40.69
N VAL A 504 -5.62 -8.57 39.69
CA VAL A 504 -4.96 -9.43 38.71
C VAL A 504 -5.06 -8.75 37.36
N VAL A 505 -3.90 -8.57 36.74
CA VAL A 505 -3.74 -7.91 35.45
C VAL A 505 -3.16 -8.93 34.47
N ASN A 506 -3.65 -8.98 33.24
CA ASN A 506 -3.00 -9.80 32.22
C ASN A 506 -1.72 -9.12 31.69
N TYR A 507 -0.98 -9.81 30.83
CA TYR A 507 0.28 -9.31 30.26
C TYR A 507 0.15 -8.04 29.39
N VAL A 508 -1.06 -7.65 28.98
CA VAL A 508 -1.32 -6.41 28.24
C VAL A 508 -1.83 -5.26 29.12
N GLY A 509 -1.94 -5.46 30.44
CA GLY A 509 -2.40 -4.41 31.36
C GLY A 509 -3.90 -4.35 31.59
N GLN A 510 -4.67 -5.28 31.04
CA GLN A 510 -6.10 -5.39 31.34
C GLN A 510 -6.32 -6.01 32.72
N VAL A 511 -7.08 -5.32 33.57
CA VAL A 511 -7.51 -5.84 34.87
C VAL A 511 -8.55 -6.94 34.65
N VAL A 512 -8.22 -8.18 35.03
CA VAL A 512 -9.12 -9.34 34.95
C VAL A 512 -9.78 -9.67 36.29
N LEU A 513 -9.20 -9.19 37.40
CA LEU A 513 -9.78 -9.28 38.73
C LEU A 513 -9.38 -8.04 39.54
N ASP A 514 -10.34 -7.45 40.26
CA ASP A 514 -10.08 -6.39 41.25
C ASP A 514 -11.04 -6.60 42.42
N ARG A 515 -10.47 -6.83 43.61
CA ARG A 515 -11.21 -7.15 44.82
C ARG A 515 -10.53 -6.56 46.04
N ASN A 516 -11.31 -5.90 46.87
CA ASN A 516 -10.90 -5.64 48.24
C ASN A 516 -10.96 -6.94 49.02
N ILE A 517 -9.86 -7.23 49.69
CA ILE A 517 -9.69 -8.37 50.58
C ILE A 517 -9.38 -7.74 51.94
N ASP A 518 -9.69 -8.42 53.03
CA ASP A 518 -9.28 -8.00 54.39
C ASP A 518 -8.86 -9.27 55.16
N GLN A 519 -8.03 -10.08 54.50
CA GLN A 519 -7.60 -11.41 54.92
C GLN A 519 -6.16 -11.68 54.47
N LYS A 520 -5.46 -12.57 55.16
CA LYS A 520 -4.08 -12.98 54.84
C LYS A 520 -3.94 -14.01 53.73
N GLY A 521 -5.05 -14.47 53.18
CA GLY A 521 -5.03 -15.46 52.11
C GLY A 521 -6.28 -15.37 51.27
N TYR A 522 -6.13 -15.70 49.99
CA TYR A 522 -7.23 -15.68 49.04
C TYR A 522 -6.99 -16.68 47.93
N GLN A 523 -8.04 -17.37 47.50
CA GLN A 523 -7.99 -18.28 46.37
C GLN A 523 -8.64 -17.63 45.16
N ILE A 524 -7.87 -17.46 44.09
CA ILE A 524 -8.37 -16.99 42.80
C ILE A 524 -8.80 -18.22 41.99
N ASN A 525 -10.00 -18.17 41.43
CA ASN A 525 -10.42 -19.11 40.39
C ASN A 525 -9.84 -18.66 39.05
N THR A 526 -8.93 -19.44 38.48
CA THR A 526 -8.25 -19.16 37.21
C THR A 526 -8.89 -19.89 36.02
N SER A 527 -9.91 -20.74 36.24
CA SER A 527 -10.55 -21.51 35.15
C SER A 527 -11.21 -20.65 34.07
N THR A 528 -11.53 -19.39 34.38
CA THR A 528 -12.09 -18.41 33.44
C THR A 528 -11.03 -17.54 32.77
N PHE A 529 -9.76 -17.67 33.19
CA PHE A 529 -8.66 -16.92 32.59
C PHE A 529 -8.20 -17.67 31.34
N GLY A 530 -7.84 -16.93 30.29
CA GLY A 530 -7.18 -17.54 29.14
C GLY A 530 -5.80 -18.08 29.53
N PRO A 531 -5.26 -19.10 28.84
CA PRO A 531 -3.88 -19.52 29.05
C PRO A 531 -2.94 -18.34 28.77
N GLY A 532 -1.98 -18.09 29.67
CA GLY A 532 -1.09 -16.95 29.54
C GLY A 532 -0.49 -16.46 30.85
N ILE A 533 0.17 -15.30 30.77
CA ILE A 533 0.85 -14.66 31.90
C ILE A 533 -0.05 -13.57 32.51
N TYR A 534 -0.10 -13.58 33.83
CA TYR A 534 -0.81 -12.63 34.67
C TYR A 534 0.09 -12.09 35.77
N PHE A 535 -0.22 -10.88 36.24
CA PHE A 535 0.44 -10.22 37.35
C PHE A 535 -0.57 -10.01 38.47
N VAL A 536 -0.26 -10.58 39.63
CA VAL A 536 -1.08 -10.52 40.84
C VAL A 536 -0.49 -9.43 41.73
N GLN A 537 -1.20 -8.30 41.81
CA GLN A 537 -0.87 -7.14 42.62
C GLN A 537 -1.60 -7.24 43.96
N ILE A 538 -0.83 -7.33 45.04
CA ILE A 538 -1.30 -7.57 46.40
C ILE A 538 -1.00 -6.32 47.21
N GLN A 539 -2.03 -5.51 47.46
CA GLN A 539 -1.92 -4.29 48.26
C GLN A 539 -2.05 -4.60 49.74
N THR A 540 -1.14 -4.08 50.55
CA THR A 540 -1.16 -4.11 52.02
C THR A 540 -2.08 -3.00 52.58
N PRO A 541 -2.44 -3.03 53.88
CA PRO A 541 -3.33 -2.01 54.47
C PRO A 541 -2.69 -0.61 54.55
N ASP A 542 -1.35 -0.55 54.61
CA ASP A 542 -0.54 0.67 54.55
C ASP A 542 -0.27 1.14 53.10
N GLY A 543 -0.83 0.46 52.11
CA GLY A 543 -0.85 0.89 50.71
C GLY A 543 0.34 0.43 49.87
N VAL A 544 1.27 -0.36 50.43
CA VAL A 544 2.35 -1.01 49.69
C VAL A 544 1.76 -2.08 48.76
N VAL A 545 2.23 -2.19 47.53
CA VAL A 545 1.77 -3.22 46.58
C VAL A 545 2.91 -4.17 46.26
N ILE A 546 2.65 -5.47 46.42
CA ILE A 546 3.55 -6.56 46.08
C ILE A 546 3.02 -7.25 44.85
N THR A 547 3.82 -7.31 43.79
CA THR A 547 3.42 -7.94 42.54
C THR A 547 4.10 -9.30 42.38
N LYS A 548 3.31 -10.30 41.98
CA LYS A 548 3.76 -11.68 41.77
C LYS A 548 3.30 -12.17 40.41
N ARG A 549 4.20 -12.83 39.68
CA ARG A 549 3.88 -13.46 38.40
C ARG A 549 3.01 -14.70 38.63
N LEU A 550 1.97 -14.85 37.83
CA LEU A 550 1.10 -16.01 37.75
C LEU A 550 1.08 -16.52 36.30
N THR A 551 1.39 -17.79 36.10
CA THR A 551 1.23 -18.47 34.81
C THR A 551 -0.03 -19.32 34.86
N VAL A 552 -0.92 -19.18 33.88
CA VAL A 552 -2.14 -20.00 33.75
C VAL A 552 -2.01 -20.90 32.51
N ASN A 553 -2.24 -22.20 32.70
CA ASN A 553 -2.12 -23.24 31.67
C ASN A 553 -3.46 -23.66 31.07
#